data_AF-A0A6J8EN11-F1
#
_entry.id   AF-A0A6J8EN11-F1
#
_cell.length_a   1.000
_cell.length_b   1.000
_cell.length_c   1.000
_cell.angle_alpha   90.00
_cell.angle_beta   90.00
_cell.angle_gamma   90.00
#
_symmetry.space_group_name_H-M   'P 1'
#
loop_
_entity.id
_entity.type
_entity.pdbx_description
1 polymer ?
#
loop_
_entity_poly.entity_id
_entity_poly.type
_entity_poly.pdbx_seq_one_letter_code
_entity_poly.pdbx_strand_id
1 'polypeptide(L)'
;MKPTQGIKSNNGQIVRKIDWHKIDKDLYKQVLSDQLDKCDFTINDPVEIDKAVTNINTAVTGALTAFVPPQKGKKTRLEDPFANLAKESIPMNFGQDYFDLVDSEYLQIIQICLDVYKHEEVTTDEFEKALHKLNRNKSADIFEKSVIVPIKTNNKVTFAEDTWSMNNKPMPIVTKTSHIGIQRDTTDSAGSTIEENLTKARRSLYSLMHTELHGENGLDPVSAISKCHSIARTLFVNIRDISRIPVRLKILTGTYILQAKRAVFNKTTPDGTCLMCKKNEETMNHFLLICEEPECIRKPLILEIISICSMLFARHKVDATFDIATIIVNLYFYCTQLNSEALISDIETKLEPLCRSLCYKLHMRRYQLLDITKKPRTVK
;
A
#
# COMPACT_ATOMS: atom_id res chain seq x y z
N MET A 1 -2.81 22.52 -43.68
CA MET A 1 -2.18 21.79 -42.55
C MET A 1 -3.27 21.35 -41.57
N LYS A 2 -3.34 20.05 -41.23
CA LYS A 2 -4.36 19.52 -40.31
C LYS A 2 -3.96 19.79 -38.84
N PRO A 3 -4.88 20.17 -37.94
CA PRO A 3 -4.55 20.44 -36.55
C PRO A 3 -4.25 19.13 -35.81
N THR A 4 -3.13 19.10 -35.10
CA THR A 4 -2.71 17.98 -34.25
C THR A 4 -3.61 17.93 -33.01
N GLN A 5 -4.25 16.80 -32.75
CA GLN A 5 -5.15 16.61 -31.61
C GLN A 5 -4.36 16.67 -30.29
N GLY A 6 -4.78 17.56 -29.38
CA GLY A 6 -4.20 17.66 -28.03
C GLY A 6 -4.72 16.56 -27.11
N ILE A 7 -3.81 15.91 -26.40
CA ILE A 7 -4.15 14.93 -25.34
C ILE A 7 -4.62 15.72 -24.11
N LYS A 8 -5.87 15.49 -23.68
CA LYS A 8 -6.40 16.06 -22.43
C LYS A 8 -5.88 15.27 -21.24
N SER A 9 -5.39 15.94 -20.20
CA SER A 9 -5.15 15.33 -18.89
C SER A 9 -6.43 15.36 -18.05
N ASN A 10 -6.55 14.45 -17.09
CA ASN A 10 -7.75 14.21 -16.29
C ASN A 10 -8.21 15.39 -15.40
N ASN A 11 -7.44 16.49 -15.33
CA ASN A 11 -7.77 17.65 -14.49
C ASN A 11 -8.19 18.91 -15.28
N GLY A 12 -8.48 18.79 -16.58
CA GLY A 12 -8.94 19.94 -17.38
C GLY A 12 -7.87 21.03 -17.63
N GLN A 13 -6.66 20.88 -17.12
CA GLN A 13 -5.53 21.75 -17.45
C GLN A 13 -4.96 21.32 -18.82
N ILE A 14 -5.07 22.21 -19.80
CA ILE A 14 -4.43 22.03 -21.11
C ILE A 14 -2.93 22.22 -20.93
N VAL A 15 -2.20 21.16 -20.59
CA VAL A 15 -0.75 21.12 -20.71
C VAL A 15 -0.43 21.00 -22.20
N ARG A 16 -0.22 22.14 -22.87
CA ARG A 16 0.33 22.09 -24.24
C ARG A 16 1.77 21.63 -24.12
N LYS A 17 2.05 20.40 -24.57
CA LYS A 17 3.42 19.99 -24.86
C LYS A 17 3.98 20.99 -25.87
N ILE A 18 5.03 21.70 -25.46
CA ILE A 18 5.82 22.51 -26.37
C ILE A 18 6.48 21.54 -27.35
N ASP A 19 6.12 21.65 -28.62
CA ASP A 19 6.73 20.84 -29.68
C ASP A 19 8.07 21.49 -30.05
N TRP A 20 9.13 21.08 -29.35
CA TRP A 20 10.48 21.60 -29.51
C TRP A 20 11.04 21.48 -30.94
N HIS A 21 10.46 20.62 -31.78
CA HIS A 21 10.83 20.50 -33.18
C HIS A 21 10.23 21.60 -34.07
N LYS A 22 9.24 22.35 -33.57
CA LYS A 22 8.57 23.46 -34.29
C LYS A 22 8.94 24.84 -33.79
N ILE A 23 9.70 24.95 -32.70
CA ILE A 23 10.23 26.23 -32.24
C ILE A 23 11.36 26.63 -33.18
N ASP A 24 11.28 27.87 -33.67
CA ASP A 24 12.41 28.53 -34.31
C ASP A 24 13.52 28.71 -33.25
N LYS A 25 14.53 27.83 -33.33
CA LYS A 25 15.61 27.76 -32.35
C LYS A 25 16.48 29.01 -32.37
N ASP A 26 16.57 29.68 -33.50
CA ASP A 26 17.39 30.88 -33.63
C ASP A 26 16.66 32.08 -33.02
N LEU A 27 15.34 32.18 -33.21
CA LEU A 27 14.50 33.16 -32.52
C LEU A 27 14.49 32.93 -31.00
N TYR A 28 14.41 31.68 -30.53
CA TYR A 28 14.50 31.38 -29.09
C TYR A 28 15.85 31.79 -28.51
N LYS A 29 16.95 31.48 -29.19
CA LYS A 29 18.30 31.90 -28.77
C LYS A 29 18.42 33.42 -28.71
N GLN A 30 17.85 34.12 -29.70
CA GLN A 30 17.85 35.58 -29.72
C GLN A 30 17.07 36.16 -28.54
N VAL A 31 15.83 35.70 -28.31
CA VAL A 31 15.00 36.16 -27.18
C VAL A 31 15.65 35.84 -25.84
N LEU A 32 16.30 34.69 -25.70
CA LEU A 32 17.03 34.34 -24.49
C LEU A 32 18.26 35.24 -24.28
N SER A 33 19.04 35.51 -25.34
CA SER A 33 20.18 36.44 -25.29
C SER A 33 19.74 37.83 -24.85
N ASP A 34 18.67 38.37 -25.46
CA ASP A 34 18.13 39.70 -25.14
C ASP A 34 17.61 39.81 -23.69
N GLN A 35 17.22 38.69 -23.07
CA GLN A 35 16.78 38.64 -21.67
C GLN A 35 17.97 38.45 -20.71
N LEU A 36 18.98 37.69 -21.10
CA LEU A 36 20.21 37.52 -20.32
C LEU A 36 21.06 38.80 -20.31
N ASP A 37 21.14 39.54 -21.41
CA ASP A 37 21.87 40.82 -21.49
C ASP A 37 21.29 41.90 -20.56
N LYS A 38 20.05 41.72 -20.07
CA LYS A 38 19.39 42.60 -19.10
C LYS A 38 19.61 42.18 -17.65
N CYS A 39 20.21 41.02 -17.42
CA CYS A 39 20.47 40.49 -16.10
C CYS A 39 21.87 40.88 -15.64
N ASP A 40 21.99 41.44 -14.44
CA ASP A 40 23.29 41.68 -13.81
C ASP A 40 23.81 40.37 -13.20
N PHE A 41 24.97 39.93 -13.67
CA PHE A 41 25.65 38.69 -13.26
C PHE A 41 26.91 38.95 -12.42
N THR A 42 27.10 40.18 -11.93
CA THR A 42 28.24 40.48 -11.06
C THR A 42 28.06 39.75 -9.72
N ILE A 43 28.98 38.84 -9.38
CA ILE A 43 28.94 38.07 -8.14
C ILE A 43 30.17 38.46 -7.30
N ASN A 44 29.95 39.24 -6.25
CA ASN A 44 30.98 39.68 -5.32
C ASN A 44 30.91 38.94 -3.96
N ASP A 45 29.77 38.27 -3.67
CA ASP A 45 29.51 37.50 -2.45
C ASP A 45 28.70 36.23 -2.78
N PRO A 46 28.96 35.09 -2.11
CA PRO A 46 28.08 33.90 -2.07
C PRO A 46 26.56 34.16 -2.01
N VAL A 47 26.08 35.18 -1.30
CA VAL A 47 24.64 35.52 -1.22
C VAL A 47 24.10 36.02 -2.57
N GLU A 48 24.94 36.57 -3.43
CA GLU A 48 24.56 37.04 -4.77
C GLU A 48 24.40 35.90 -5.79
N ILE A 49 24.87 34.69 -5.46
CA ILE A 49 24.68 33.49 -6.30
C ILE A 49 23.20 33.15 -6.41
N ASP A 50 22.46 33.16 -5.30
CA ASP A 50 21.02 32.88 -5.30
C ASP A 50 20.22 33.93 -6.08
N LYS A 51 20.68 35.18 -6.05
CA LYS A 51 20.11 36.29 -6.84
C LYS A 51 20.37 36.09 -8.33
N ALA A 52 21.59 35.71 -8.72
CA ALA A 52 21.94 35.39 -10.10
C ALA A 52 21.15 34.19 -10.64
N VAL A 53 20.99 33.12 -9.84
CA VAL A 53 20.18 31.95 -10.21
C VAL A 53 18.71 32.33 -10.39
N THR A 54 18.17 33.19 -9.53
CA THR A 54 16.80 33.69 -9.65
C THR A 54 16.62 34.49 -10.94
N ASN A 55 17.55 35.39 -11.26
CA ASN A 55 17.50 36.20 -12.49
C ASN A 55 17.55 35.34 -13.76
N ILE A 56 18.40 34.29 -13.78
CA ILE A 56 18.46 33.33 -14.89
C ILE A 56 17.12 32.60 -15.08
N ASN A 57 16.52 32.13 -13.99
CA ASN A 57 15.23 31.44 -14.05
C ASN A 57 14.10 32.36 -14.55
N THR A 58 14.13 33.64 -14.16
CA THR A 58 13.19 34.64 -14.66
C THR A 58 13.37 34.90 -16.16
N ALA A 59 14.62 35.05 -16.63
CA ALA A 59 14.93 35.25 -18.05
C ALA A 59 14.47 34.06 -18.92
N VAL A 60 14.75 32.83 -18.46
CA VAL A 60 14.32 31.60 -19.14
C VAL A 60 12.80 31.49 -19.19
N THR A 61 12.13 31.81 -18.08
CA THR A 61 10.66 31.77 -18.02
C THR A 61 10.03 32.84 -18.92
N GLY A 62 10.57 34.06 -18.91
CA GLY A 62 10.15 35.15 -19.78
C GLY A 62 10.26 34.78 -21.27
N ALA A 63 11.41 34.23 -21.67
CA ALA A 63 11.63 33.72 -23.01
C ALA A 63 10.60 32.65 -23.40
N LEU A 64 10.32 31.67 -22.52
CA LEU A 64 9.32 30.63 -22.78
C LEU A 64 7.90 31.18 -22.93
N THR A 65 7.52 32.15 -22.10
CA THR A 65 6.17 32.76 -22.17
C THR A 65 5.93 33.56 -23.45
N ALA A 66 6.97 34.12 -24.06
CA ALA A 66 6.87 34.83 -25.34
C ALA A 66 6.42 33.92 -26.51
N PHE A 67 6.60 32.60 -26.38
CA PHE A 67 6.17 31.61 -27.37
C PHE A 67 4.81 30.97 -27.05
N VAL A 68 4.13 31.40 -25.98
CA VAL A 68 2.80 30.90 -25.60
C VAL A 68 1.74 31.96 -25.90
N PRO A 69 0.78 31.73 -26.81
CA PRO A 69 -0.23 32.73 -27.14
C PRO A 69 -1.18 33.00 -25.95
N PRO A 70 -1.59 34.26 -25.71
CA PRO A 70 -2.43 34.62 -24.56
C PRO A 70 -3.81 33.97 -24.64
N GLN A 71 -4.30 33.46 -23.49
CA GLN A 71 -5.62 32.82 -23.42
C GLN A 71 -6.75 33.85 -23.30
N LYS A 72 -7.77 33.75 -24.17
CA LYS A 72 -9.06 34.46 -24.00
C LYS A 72 -9.98 33.61 -23.13
N GLY A 73 -10.28 34.06 -21.92
CA GLY A 73 -11.15 33.35 -20.98
C GLY A 73 -12.64 33.37 -21.39
N LYS A 74 -13.31 32.22 -21.24
CA LYS A 74 -14.78 32.13 -21.15
C LYS A 74 -15.14 31.43 -19.83
N LYS A 75 -16.03 32.06 -19.05
CA LYS A 75 -16.65 31.47 -17.86
C LYS A 75 -17.88 30.66 -18.29
N THR A 76 -17.98 29.41 -17.86
CA THR A 76 -19.24 28.66 -17.82
C THR A 76 -19.33 27.84 -16.53
N ARG A 77 -20.54 27.82 -15.99
CA ARG A 77 -20.99 27.27 -14.70
C ARG A 77 -21.03 25.74 -14.77
N LEU A 78 -20.50 25.05 -13.74
CA LEU A 78 -20.47 23.58 -13.64
C LEU A 78 -21.79 23.01 -13.09
N GLU A 79 -22.30 21.97 -13.74
CA GLU A 79 -23.18 20.96 -13.13
C GLU A 79 -22.34 19.73 -12.74
N ASP A 80 -22.80 19.02 -11.70
CA ASP A 80 -22.09 17.92 -11.03
C ASP A 80 -22.02 16.65 -11.89
N PRO A 81 -20.82 16.24 -12.35
CA PRO A 81 -20.63 15.09 -13.24
C PRO A 81 -20.68 13.73 -12.52
N PHE A 82 -20.79 13.67 -11.19
CA PHE A 82 -20.72 12.41 -10.44
C PHE A 82 -22.07 11.71 -10.23
N ALA A 83 -23.19 12.42 -10.41
CA ALA A 83 -24.52 11.85 -10.18
C ALA A 83 -24.94 10.77 -11.20
N ASN A 84 -24.36 10.78 -12.41
CA ASN A 84 -24.69 9.81 -13.46
C ASN A 84 -23.77 8.57 -13.45
N LEU A 85 -22.50 8.72 -13.03
CA LEU A 85 -21.55 7.61 -12.94
C LEU A 85 -21.94 6.58 -11.85
N ALA A 86 -22.57 7.02 -10.77
CA ALA A 86 -23.02 6.14 -9.68
C ALA A 86 -24.21 5.24 -10.06
N LYS A 87 -24.95 5.56 -11.13
CA LYS A 87 -26.10 4.75 -11.60
C LYS A 87 -25.71 3.64 -12.57
N GLU A 88 -24.52 3.70 -13.18
CA GLU A 88 -24.10 2.76 -14.23
C GLU A 88 -23.09 1.70 -13.76
N SER A 89 -22.51 1.82 -12.55
CA SER A 89 -21.39 0.98 -12.10
C SER A 89 -21.73 -0.01 -10.98
N ILE A 90 -22.75 -0.86 -11.18
CA ILE A 90 -22.90 -2.10 -10.39
C ILE A 90 -22.99 -3.29 -11.36
N PRO A 91 -21.89 -4.03 -11.58
CA PRO A 91 -21.94 -5.28 -12.35
C PRO A 91 -22.57 -6.39 -11.48
N MET A 92 -23.56 -7.09 -12.06
CA MET A 92 -24.34 -8.16 -11.42
C MET A 92 -23.61 -9.51 -11.21
N ASN A 93 -22.31 -9.64 -11.51
CA ASN A 93 -21.64 -10.96 -11.62
C ASN A 93 -20.40 -11.17 -10.72
N PHE A 94 -20.39 -10.62 -9.51
CA PHE A 94 -19.26 -10.73 -8.56
C PHE A 94 -18.83 -12.17 -8.21
N GLY A 95 -19.72 -13.16 -8.37
CA GLY A 95 -19.42 -14.56 -8.09
C GLY A 95 -18.56 -15.23 -9.18
N GLN A 96 -18.93 -15.04 -10.45
CA GLN A 96 -18.30 -15.75 -11.57
C GLN A 96 -16.88 -15.22 -11.83
N ASP A 97 -16.71 -13.88 -11.82
CA ASP A 97 -15.43 -13.22 -12.08
C ASP A 97 -14.37 -13.56 -11.01
N TYR A 98 -14.80 -13.83 -9.77
CA TYR A 98 -13.89 -14.24 -8.69
C TYR A 98 -13.37 -15.68 -8.89
N PHE A 99 -14.23 -16.61 -9.30
CA PHE A 99 -13.81 -17.98 -9.60
C PHE A 99 -12.91 -18.05 -10.83
N ASP A 100 -13.23 -17.27 -11.87
CA ASP A 100 -12.41 -17.18 -13.09
C ASP A 100 -11.04 -16.56 -12.80
N LEU A 101 -10.96 -15.58 -11.89
CA LEU A 101 -9.69 -14.98 -11.46
C LEU A 101 -8.82 -15.97 -10.68
N VAL A 102 -9.41 -16.71 -9.73
CA VAL A 102 -8.73 -17.73 -8.92
C VAL A 102 -8.26 -18.89 -9.80
N ASP A 103 -9.06 -19.31 -10.77
CA ASP A 103 -8.65 -20.35 -11.73
C ASP A 103 -7.53 -19.85 -12.67
N SER A 104 -7.55 -18.57 -13.07
CA SER A 104 -6.47 -17.98 -13.86
C SER A 104 -5.14 -17.88 -13.08
N GLU A 105 -5.18 -17.52 -11.80
CA GLU A 105 -4.00 -17.47 -10.93
C GLU A 105 -3.46 -18.89 -10.67
N TYR A 106 -4.35 -19.86 -10.50
CA TYR A 106 -3.99 -21.26 -10.35
C TYR A 106 -3.31 -21.83 -11.60
N LEU A 107 -3.86 -21.53 -12.79
CA LEU A 107 -3.25 -21.92 -14.07
C LEU A 107 -1.90 -21.22 -14.29
N GLN A 108 -1.74 -19.96 -13.87
CA GLN A 108 -0.45 -19.27 -13.88
C GLN A 108 0.58 -19.95 -12.96
N ILE A 109 0.19 -20.37 -11.76
CA ILE A 109 1.09 -21.08 -10.84
C ILE A 109 1.51 -22.42 -11.44
N ILE A 110 0.58 -23.16 -12.06
CA ILE A 110 0.90 -24.40 -12.78
C ILE A 110 1.89 -24.11 -13.91
N GLN A 111 1.64 -23.06 -14.70
CA GLN A 111 2.51 -22.70 -15.82
C GLN A 111 3.91 -22.29 -15.35
N ILE A 112 4.03 -21.52 -14.26
CA ILE A 112 5.30 -21.17 -13.63
C ILE A 112 6.04 -22.44 -13.16
N CYS A 113 5.34 -23.39 -12.55
CA CYS A 113 5.93 -24.67 -12.16
C CYS A 113 6.40 -25.49 -13.39
N LEU A 114 5.64 -25.48 -14.49
CA LEU A 114 6.02 -26.14 -15.75
C LEU A 114 7.20 -25.47 -16.45
N ASP A 115 7.35 -24.15 -16.31
CA ASP A 115 8.47 -23.42 -16.90
C ASP A 115 9.74 -23.50 -16.04
N VAL A 116 9.62 -23.64 -14.72
CA VAL A 116 10.73 -24.00 -13.82
C VAL A 116 11.21 -25.44 -14.09
N TYR A 117 10.29 -26.36 -14.44
CA TYR A 117 10.61 -27.75 -14.81
C TYR A 117 11.52 -27.87 -16.04
N LYS A 118 11.56 -26.87 -16.94
CA LYS A 118 12.47 -26.88 -18.11
C LYS A 118 13.94 -26.67 -17.75
N HIS A 119 14.25 -26.32 -16.51
CA HIS A 119 15.60 -25.89 -16.12
C HIS A 119 16.28 -26.75 -15.03
N GLU A 120 15.61 -27.76 -14.47
CA GLU A 120 16.19 -28.69 -13.49
C GLU A 120 15.71 -30.14 -13.74
N GLU A 121 16.59 -31.14 -13.62
CA GLU A 121 16.26 -32.56 -13.73
C GLU A 121 15.53 -33.05 -12.47
N VAL A 122 14.24 -32.76 -12.36
CA VAL A 122 13.34 -33.34 -11.36
C VAL A 122 12.74 -34.63 -11.93
N THR A 123 12.80 -35.73 -11.18
CA THR A 123 12.25 -37.00 -11.66
C THR A 123 10.72 -36.92 -11.75
N THR A 124 10.12 -37.59 -12.75
CA THR A 124 8.65 -37.59 -12.95
C THR A 124 7.89 -38.03 -11.69
N ASP A 125 8.48 -38.92 -10.89
CA ASP A 125 7.94 -39.42 -9.63
C ASP A 125 7.92 -38.36 -8.50
N GLU A 126 8.92 -37.48 -8.42
CA GLU A 126 8.95 -36.36 -7.47
C GLU A 126 7.91 -35.29 -7.83
N PHE A 127 7.70 -35.05 -9.12
CA PHE A 127 6.66 -34.14 -9.62
C PHE A 127 5.25 -34.67 -9.28
N GLU A 128 4.97 -35.93 -9.56
CA GLU A 128 3.68 -36.55 -9.24
C GLU A 128 3.40 -36.54 -7.73
N LYS A 129 4.42 -36.76 -6.89
CA LYS A 129 4.32 -36.63 -5.43
C LYS A 129 3.99 -35.20 -4.99
N ALA A 130 4.62 -34.19 -5.58
CA ALA A 130 4.36 -32.79 -5.26
C ALA A 130 2.95 -32.36 -5.68
N LEU A 131 2.53 -32.73 -6.90
CA LEU A 131 1.20 -32.45 -7.43
C LEU A 131 0.11 -33.13 -6.58
N HIS A 132 0.33 -34.40 -6.20
CA HIS A 132 -0.57 -35.13 -5.33
C HIS A 132 -0.66 -34.50 -3.93
N LYS A 133 0.43 -33.93 -3.41
CA LYS A 133 0.46 -33.22 -2.11
C LYS A 133 -0.28 -31.88 -2.17
N LEU A 134 -0.15 -31.15 -3.28
CA LEU A 134 -0.88 -29.91 -3.54
C LEU A 134 -2.39 -30.17 -3.63
N ASN A 135 -2.78 -31.20 -4.38
CA ASN A 135 -4.17 -31.61 -4.55
C ASN A 135 -4.78 -32.15 -3.24
N ARG A 136 -4.01 -32.90 -2.42
CA ARG A 136 -4.46 -33.36 -1.08
C ARG A 136 -4.77 -32.22 -0.13
N ASN A 137 -3.95 -31.16 -0.12
CA ASN A 137 -4.10 -30.03 0.82
C ASN A 137 -5.30 -29.13 0.48
N LYS A 138 -5.71 -29.03 -0.79
CA LYS A 138 -6.88 -28.22 -1.19
C LYS A 138 -8.20 -28.94 -0.92
N SER A 139 -8.22 -30.27 -1.02
CA SER A 139 -9.45 -31.05 -0.94
C SER A 139 -9.68 -31.64 0.45
N ALA A 140 -8.76 -32.46 0.97
CA ALA A 140 -9.03 -33.24 2.19
C ALA A 140 -9.33 -32.36 3.43
N ASP A 141 -8.58 -31.26 3.61
CA ASP A 141 -8.65 -30.44 4.83
C ASP A 141 -9.85 -29.47 4.86
N ILE A 142 -10.36 -29.08 3.67
CA ILE A 142 -11.58 -28.27 3.52
C ILE A 142 -12.82 -29.16 3.63
N PHE A 143 -12.77 -30.36 3.03
CA PHE A 143 -13.92 -31.27 2.99
C PHE A 143 -14.19 -31.97 4.33
N GLU A 144 -13.17 -32.29 5.12
CA GLU A 144 -13.37 -32.92 6.44
C GLU A 144 -14.00 -31.98 7.49
N LYS A 145 -13.95 -30.66 7.28
CA LYS A 145 -14.43 -29.65 8.24
C LYS A 145 -15.71 -28.94 7.80
N SER A 146 -16.27 -29.31 6.66
CA SER A 146 -17.47 -28.66 6.13
C SER A 146 -18.71 -29.15 6.88
N VAL A 147 -19.52 -28.23 7.39
CA VAL A 147 -20.72 -28.48 8.19
C VAL A 147 -21.90 -27.67 7.67
N ILE A 148 -23.13 -28.17 7.85
CA ILE A 148 -24.37 -27.45 7.51
C ILE A 148 -24.93 -26.81 8.77
N VAL A 149 -25.25 -25.52 8.72
CA VAL A 149 -25.95 -24.82 9.82
C VAL A 149 -27.30 -24.33 9.31
N PRO A 150 -28.42 -24.90 9.79
CA PRO A 150 -29.74 -24.52 9.30
C PRO A 150 -30.12 -23.14 9.84
N ILE A 151 -30.25 -22.16 8.96
CA ILE A 151 -30.68 -20.80 9.35
C ILE A 151 -32.21 -20.78 9.41
N LYS A 152 -32.77 -20.40 10.57
CA LYS A 152 -34.22 -20.20 10.69
C LYS A 152 -34.64 -19.00 9.86
N THR A 153 -35.29 -19.26 8.73
CA THR A 153 -36.02 -18.24 7.97
C THR A 153 -37.49 -18.25 8.37
N ASN A 154 -38.18 -17.11 8.29
CA ASN A 154 -39.62 -17.03 8.57
C ASN A 154 -40.48 -17.85 7.58
N ASN A 155 -39.91 -18.25 6.45
CA ASN A 155 -40.55 -19.19 5.54
C ASN A 155 -40.37 -20.60 6.08
N LYS A 156 -41.47 -21.36 6.20
CA LYS A 156 -41.45 -22.81 6.46
C LYS A 156 -40.75 -23.50 5.30
N VAL A 157 -39.42 -23.56 5.35
CA VAL A 157 -38.65 -24.42 4.47
C VAL A 157 -38.79 -25.83 5.04
N THR A 158 -39.66 -26.63 4.42
CA THR A 158 -39.61 -28.07 4.59
C THR A 158 -38.31 -28.54 3.94
N PHE A 159 -37.30 -28.84 4.75
CA PHE A 159 -36.13 -29.56 4.27
C PHE A 159 -36.64 -30.93 3.81
N ALA A 160 -36.66 -31.15 2.49
CA ALA A 160 -36.70 -32.52 1.98
C ALA A 160 -35.52 -33.26 2.62
N GLU A 161 -35.70 -34.52 2.99
CA GLU A 161 -34.64 -35.39 3.57
C GLU A 161 -33.51 -35.69 2.56
N ASP A 162 -33.30 -34.81 1.59
CA ASP A 162 -32.19 -34.85 0.66
C ASP A 162 -30.91 -34.65 1.45
N THR A 163 -30.17 -35.74 1.57
CA THR A 163 -28.92 -35.83 2.30
C THR A 163 -27.89 -35.03 1.53
N TRP A 164 -27.69 -33.78 1.96
CA TRP A 164 -26.60 -32.95 1.45
C TRP A 164 -25.28 -33.71 1.63
N SER A 165 -24.67 -34.05 0.51
CA SER A 165 -23.41 -34.76 0.47
C SER A 165 -22.40 -33.98 -0.34
N MET A 166 -21.15 -34.04 0.09
CA MET A 166 -20.02 -33.49 -0.63
C MET A 166 -19.05 -34.63 -0.85
N ASN A 167 -18.73 -34.94 -2.11
CA ASN A 167 -17.92 -36.10 -2.50
C ASN A 167 -18.46 -37.44 -1.94
N ASN A 168 -19.78 -37.68 -2.08
CA ASN A 168 -20.47 -38.87 -1.58
C ASN A 168 -20.36 -39.10 -0.06
N LYS A 169 -19.88 -38.12 0.71
CA LYS A 169 -19.94 -38.14 2.18
C LYS A 169 -21.05 -37.21 2.65
N PRO A 170 -21.99 -37.69 3.49
CA PRO A 170 -23.03 -36.83 4.05
C PRO A 170 -22.39 -35.74 4.91
N MET A 171 -22.82 -34.49 4.73
CA MET A 171 -22.33 -33.38 5.53
C MET A 171 -23.04 -33.36 6.89
N PRO A 172 -22.31 -33.23 8.01
CA PRO A 172 -22.94 -33.15 9.33
C PRO A 172 -23.71 -31.83 9.47
N ILE A 173 -24.95 -31.93 9.94
CA ILE A 173 -25.77 -30.78 10.33
C ILE A 173 -25.42 -30.43 11.77
N VAL A 174 -24.95 -29.21 12.01
CA VAL A 174 -24.58 -28.72 13.34
C VAL A 174 -25.39 -27.48 13.67
N THR A 175 -25.75 -27.32 14.94
CA THR A 175 -26.49 -26.14 15.40
C THR A 175 -25.61 -24.91 15.59
N LYS A 176 -24.30 -25.14 15.75
CA LYS A 176 -23.29 -24.10 16.00
C LYS A 176 -22.03 -24.38 15.20
N THR A 177 -21.48 -23.35 14.58
CA THR A 177 -20.12 -23.41 14.02
C THR A 177 -19.40 -22.09 14.20
N SER A 178 -18.07 -22.14 14.28
CA SER A 178 -17.24 -20.94 14.26
C SER A 178 -16.32 -20.99 13.05
N HIS A 179 -16.42 -19.96 12.19
CA HIS A 179 -15.55 -19.80 11.04
C HIS A 179 -14.94 -18.41 11.06
N ILE A 180 -13.61 -18.32 11.16
CA ILE A 180 -12.86 -17.05 11.19
C ILE A 180 -13.37 -16.12 12.31
N GLY A 181 -13.68 -16.66 13.49
CA GLY A 181 -14.18 -15.87 14.63
C GLY A 181 -15.63 -15.39 14.51
N ILE A 182 -16.36 -15.83 13.48
CA ILE A 182 -17.80 -15.63 13.33
C ILE A 182 -18.50 -16.86 13.87
N GLN A 183 -19.26 -16.70 14.94
CA GLN A 183 -20.14 -17.76 15.45
C GLN A 183 -21.44 -17.71 14.66
N ARG A 184 -21.88 -18.86 14.15
CA ARG A 184 -23.19 -19.02 13.53
C ARG A 184 -23.99 -19.97 14.40
N ASP A 185 -25.12 -19.50 14.91
CA ASP A 185 -26.07 -20.28 15.71
C ASP A 185 -27.41 -20.36 14.97
N THR A 186 -28.05 -21.52 15.02
CA THR A 186 -29.44 -21.72 14.57
C THR A 186 -30.47 -20.83 15.26
N THR A 187 -30.15 -20.32 16.45
CA THR A 187 -31.04 -19.40 17.19
C THR A 187 -30.90 -17.95 16.75
N ASP A 188 -29.77 -17.59 16.14
CA ASP A 188 -29.53 -16.23 15.71
C ASP A 188 -30.21 -15.96 14.37
N SER A 189 -30.96 -14.87 14.32
CA SER A 189 -31.49 -14.38 13.05
C SER A 189 -30.33 -14.03 12.13
N ALA A 190 -30.51 -14.22 10.82
CA ALA A 190 -29.54 -13.75 9.83
C ALA A 190 -29.19 -12.25 10.06
N GLY A 191 -30.16 -11.46 10.54
CA GLY A 191 -29.97 -10.07 10.94
C GLY A 191 -28.98 -9.86 12.08
N SER A 192 -29.04 -10.63 13.18
CA SER A 192 -28.10 -10.48 14.30
C SER A 192 -26.68 -10.86 13.90
N THR A 193 -26.52 -11.91 13.09
CA THR A 193 -25.21 -12.30 12.55
C THR A 193 -24.63 -11.23 11.61
N ILE A 194 -25.47 -10.63 10.76
CA ILE A 194 -25.04 -9.54 9.86
C ILE A 194 -24.62 -8.31 10.67
N GLU A 195 -25.40 -7.92 11.68
CA GLU A 195 -25.10 -6.74 12.50
C GLU A 195 -23.82 -6.93 13.35
N GLU A 196 -23.59 -8.14 13.87
CA GLU A 196 -22.36 -8.46 14.59
C GLU A 196 -21.14 -8.39 13.67
N ASN A 197 -21.25 -8.90 12.43
CA ASN A 197 -20.18 -8.82 11.45
C ASN A 197 -19.89 -7.38 11.00
N LEU A 198 -20.93 -6.58 10.77
CA LEU A 198 -20.78 -5.15 10.49
C LEU A 198 -20.11 -4.43 11.67
N THR A 199 -20.49 -4.75 12.90
CA THR A 199 -19.89 -4.19 14.11
C THR A 199 -18.41 -4.56 14.24
N LYS A 200 -18.04 -5.83 14.02
CA LYS A 200 -16.65 -6.30 14.04
C LYS A 200 -15.81 -5.66 12.94
N ALA A 201 -16.35 -5.56 11.73
CA ALA A 201 -15.71 -4.90 10.60
C ALA A 201 -15.46 -3.40 10.90
N ARG A 202 -16.48 -2.69 11.40
CA ARG A 202 -16.38 -1.28 11.82
C ARG A 202 -15.32 -1.11 12.90
N ARG A 203 -15.33 -1.90 13.96
CA ARG A 203 -14.34 -1.81 15.05
C ARG A 203 -12.91 -2.09 14.57
N SER A 204 -12.74 -3.09 13.71
CA SER A 204 -11.44 -3.43 13.12
C SER A 204 -10.93 -2.33 12.20
N LEU A 205 -11.84 -1.64 11.51
CA LEU A 205 -11.51 -0.52 10.66
C LEU A 205 -11.18 0.74 11.47
N TYR A 206 -11.96 1.03 12.52
CA TYR A 206 -11.68 2.11 13.45
C TYR A 206 -10.35 1.90 14.19
N SER A 207 -9.99 0.67 14.57
CA SER A 207 -8.69 0.39 15.19
C SER A 207 -7.51 0.52 14.22
N LEU A 208 -7.77 0.52 12.91
CA LEU A 208 -6.77 0.79 11.87
C LEU A 208 -6.69 2.28 11.49
N MET A 209 -7.65 3.11 11.91
CA MET A 209 -7.65 4.55 11.68
C MET A 209 -6.80 5.27 12.75
N HIS A 210 -6.16 6.37 12.35
CA HIS A 210 -5.37 7.20 13.26
C HIS A 210 -6.26 7.88 14.31
N THR A 211 -5.73 8.19 15.50
CA THR A 211 -6.48 8.81 16.60
C THR A 211 -7.15 10.14 16.22
N GLU A 212 -6.61 10.83 15.23
CA GLU A 212 -7.16 12.09 14.69
C GLU A 212 -8.42 11.88 13.82
N LEU A 213 -8.63 10.68 13.26
CA LEU A 213 -9.87 10.33 12.53
C LEU A 213 -11.04 9.97 13.45
N HIS A 214 -10.81 9.80 14.75
CA HIS A 214 -11.89 9.62 15.72
C HIS A 214 -12.57 10.95 16.10
N GLY A 215 -11.95 12.09 15.78
CA GLY A 215 -12.37 13.42 16.25
C GLY A 215 -12.64 14.45 15.16
N GLU A 216 -12.25 14.26 13.90
CA GLU A 216 -12.54 15.24 12.84
C GLU A 216 -14.02 15.21 12.39
N ASN A 217 -14.82 16.06 13.03
CA ASN A 217 -15.92 16.83 12.45
C ASN A 217 -16.99 16.07 11.63
N GLY A 218 -17.58 15.01 12.17
CA GLY A 218 -18.84 14.48 11.61
C GLY A 218 -18.74 13.96 10.18
N LEU A 219 -17.54 13.55 9.73
CA LEU A 219 -17.41 12.78 8.50
C LEU A 219 -18.10 11.43 8.70
N ASP A 220 -19.03 11.11 7.81
CA ASP A 220 -19.69 9.82 7.83
C ASP A 220 -18.64 8.70 7.59
N PRO A 221 -18.88 7.48 8.12
CA PRO A 221 -17.93 6.39 8.00
C PRO A 221 -17.51 6.11 6.54
N VAL A 222 -18.37 6.32 5.55
CA VAL A 222 -18.01 6.09 4.13
C VAL A 222 -16.99 7.11 3.66
N SER A 223 -17.14 8.38 4.04
CA SER A 223 -16.19 9.45 3.77
C SER A 223 -14.86 9.28 4.51
N ALA A 224 -14.87 8.72 5.72
CA ALA A 224 -13.64 8.39 6.45
C ALA A 224 -12.91 7.19 5.83
N ILE A 225 -13.66 6.17 5.37
CA ILE A 225 -13.13 4.97 4.71
C ILE A 225 -12.56 5.30 3.33
N SER A 226 -13.11 6.28 2.61
CA SER A 226 -12.64 6.67 1.29
C SER A 226 -11.28 7.38 1.30
N LYS A 227 -10.85 7.91 2.46
CA LYS A 227 -9.53 8.53 2.61
C LYS A 227 -8.46 7.46 2.83
N CYS A 228 -7.78 7.07 1.75
CA CYS A 228 -6.60 6.23 1.83
C CYS A 228 -5.50 6.89 2.69
N HIS A 229 -4.99 6.17 3.70
CA HIS A 229 -3.90 6.63 4.55
C HIS A 229 -2.66 6.99 3.70
N SER A 230 -1.94 8.06 4.05
CA SER A 230 -0.81 8.54 3.23
C SER A 230 0.28 7.47 3.01
N ILE A 231 0.59 6.66 4.02
CA ILE A 231 1.50 5.48 3.88
C ILE A 231 1.01 4.43 2.87
N ALA A 232 -0.30 4.31 2.67
CA ALA A 232 -0.89 3.42 1.68
C ALA A 232 -0.99 4.06 0.29
N ARG A 233 -0.68 5.36 0.14
CA ARG A 233 -0.55 5.99 -1.16
C ARG A 233 0.72 5.51 -1.85
N THR A 234 0.58 5.17 -3.12
CA THR A 234 1.69 4.81 -3.99
C THR A 234 1.51 5.55 -5.30
N LEU A 235 2.53 6.27 -5.75
CA LEU A 235 2.49 6.96 -7.05
C LEU A 235 2.44 5.98 -8.22
N PHE A 236 2.95 4.77 -8.03
CA PHE A 236 2.96 3.70 -9.02
C PHE A 236 2.34 2.43 -8.43
N VAL A 237 1.42 1.82 -9.18
CA VAL A 237 0.80 0.54 -8.83
C VAL A 237 1.80 -0.57 -9.12
N ASN A 238 2.70 -0.81 -8.17
CA ASN A 238 3.63 -1.94 -8.21
C ASN A 238 3.18 -2.96 -7.16
N ILE A 239 2.83 -4.18 -7.60
CA ILE A 239 2.38 -5.27 -6.71
C ILE A 239 3.38 -5.51 -5.58
N ARG A 240 4.69 -5.41 -5.87
CA ARG A 240 5.73 -5.56 -4.85
C ARG A 240 5.62 -4.47 -3.79
N ASP A 241 5.33 -3.23 -4.16
CA ASP A 241 5.18 -2.15 -3.18
C ASP A 241 3.89 -2.28 -2.38
N ILE A 242 2.80 -2.70 -3.01
CA ILE A 242 1.52 -2.99 -2.33
C ILE A 242 1.73 -4.05 -1.24
N SER A 243 2.47 -5.13 -1.54
CA SER A 243 2.75 -6.19 -0.57
C SER A 243 3.55 -5.74 0.66
N ARG A 244 4.24 -4.59 0.59
CA ARG A 244 5.07 -4.05 1.67
C ARG A 244 4.32 -3.12 2.61
N ILE A 245 3.24 -2.50 2.14
CA ILE A 245 2.42 -1.53 2.91
C ILE A 245 1.93 -2.13 4.25
N PRO A 246 1.39 -3.36 4.30
CA PRO A 246 0.84 -3.90 5.55
C PRO A 246 1.86 -4.01 6.68
N VAL A 247 3.13 -4.29 6.36
CA VAL A 247 4.19 -4.41 7.37
C VAL A 247 4.42 -3.07 8.05
N ARG A 248 4.58 -2.00 7.26
CA ARG A 248 4.83 -0.66 7.81
C ARG A 248 3.62 -0.12 8.56
N LEU A 249 2.40 -0.33 8.05
CA LEU A 249 1.17 0.02 8.78
C LEU A 249 1.07 -0.70 10.12
N LYS A 250 1.44 -1.98 10.19
CA LYS A 250 1.48 -2.70 11.46
C LYS A 250 2.47 -2.09 12.44
N ILE A 251 3.64 -1.67 11.97
CA ILE A 251 4.67 -1.04 12.81
C ILE A 251 4.15 0.31 13.32
N LEU A 252 3.61 1.15 12.44
CA LEU A 252 3.02 2.44 12.77
C LEU A 252 1.90 2.32 13.82
N THR A 253 0.95 1.43 13.59
CA THR A 253 -0.21 1.22 14.48
C THR A 253 0.14 0.47 15.76
N GLY A 254 1.40 0.03 15.92
CA GLY A 254 1.83 -0.78 17.05
C GLY A 254 1.25 -2.20 17.08
N THR A 255 0.53 -2.62 16.02
CA THR A 255 -0.02 -3.98 15.86
C THR A 255 1.03 -4.98 15.37
N TYR A 256 2.22 -4.51 15.00
CA TYR A 256 3.35 -5.37 14.71
C TYR A 256 3.85 -6.03 15.99
N ILE A 257 3.72 -7.36 16.06
CA ILE A 257 4.01 -8.14 17.26
C ILE A 257 5.53 -8.27 17.45
N LEU A 258 6.11 -7.33 18.19
CA LEU A 258 7.46 -7.41 18.77
C LEU A 258 7.41 -8.16 20.11
N GLN A 259 8.48 -8.86 20.51
CA GLN A 259 8.49 -9.68 21.73
C GLN A 259 8.15 -8.88 22.99
N ALA A 260 8.72 -7.68 23.14
CA ALA A 260 8.45 -6.79 24.27
C ALA A 260 6.94 -6.52 24.49
N LYS A 261 6.17 -6.46 23.39
CA LYS A 261 4.72 -6.19 23.43
C LYS A 261 3.85 -7.44 23.53
N ARG A 262 4.41 -8.66 23.47
CA ARG A 262 3.64 -9.91 23.63
C ARG A 262 3.10 -10.09 25.06
N ALA A 263 3.65 -9.37 26.04
CA ALA A 263 3.27 -9.45 27.46
C ALA A 263 1.81 -9.11 27.73
N VAL A 264 1.23 -8.22 26.93
CA VAL A 264 -0.14 -7.78 27.14
C VAL A 264 -1.15 -8.89 26.85
N PHE A 265 -0.77 -9.93 26.09
CA PHE A 265 -1.70 -10.96 25.62
C PHE A 265 -1.62 -12.30 26.36
N ASN A 266 -0.53 -12.60 27.05
CA ASN A 266 -0.34 -13.88 27.74
C ASN A 266 -0.15 -13.67 29.25
N LYS A 267 -0.79 -14.52 30.08
CA LYS A 267 -0.68 -14.48 31.56
C LYS A 267 0.74 -14.79 32.09
N THR A 268 1.65 -15.22 31.23
CA THR A 268 3.06 -15.45 31.53
C THR A 268 3.88 -14.25 31.09
N THR A 269 4.82 -13.76 31.91
CA THR A 269 5.82 -12.76 31.52
C THR A 269 6.59 -13.28 30.30
N PRO A 270 6.31 -12.79 29.08
CA PRO A 270 7.02 -13.26 27.91
C PRO A 270 8.43 -12.71 27.93
N ASP A 271 9.34 -13.52 27.40
CA ASP A 271 10.69 -13.08 27.11
C ASP A 271 10.65 -11.97 26.06
N GLY A 272 10.98 -10.75 26.48
CA GLY A 272 11.05 -9.58 25.62
C GLY A 272 12.24 -9.57 24.67
N THR A 273 13.15 -10.56 24.76
CA THR A 273 14.38 -10.61 23.99
C THR A 273 14.14 -10.64 22.48
N CYS A 274 14.91 -9.86 21.74
CA CYS A 274 14.87 -9.79 20.28
C CYS A 274 15.17 -11.14 19.66
N LEU A 275 14.26 -11.60 18.80
CA LEU A 275 14.39 -12.88 18.11
C LEU A 275 15.53 -12.91 17.09
N MET A 276 15.98 -11.73 16.65
CA MET A 276 17.07 -11.61 15.69
C MET A 276 18.43 -11.72 16.40
N CYS A 277 18.72 -10.82 17.34
CA CYS A 277 20.02 -10.81 18.01
C CYS A 277 20.11 -11.70 19.27
N LYS A 278 18.98 -12.04 19.90
CA LYS A 278 18.90 -12.76 21.18
C LYS A 278 19.65 -12.12 22.37
N LYS A 279 19.96 -10.82 22.27
CA LYS A 279 20.76 -10.09 23.28
C LYS A 279 19.98 -9.02 24.05
N ASN A 280 19.17 -8.24 23.33
CA ASN A 280 18.48 -7.05 23.88
C ASN A 280 16.97 -7.18 23.74
N GLU A 281 16.22 -6.38 24.49
CA GLU A 281 14.75 -6.31 24.37
C GLU A 281 14.30 -5.83 22.97
N GLU A 282 13.30 -6.50 22.38
CA GLU A 282 12.76 -6.22 21.06
C GLU A 282 11.82 -5.00 21.07
N THR A 283 12.37 -3.81 21.28
CA THR A 283 11.63 -2.55 21.10
C THR A 283 11.57 -2.14 19.62
N MET A 284 10.70 -1.18 19.27
CA MET A 284 10.64 -0.63 17.90
C MET A 284 11.97 -0.02 17.48
N ASN A 285 12.60 0.77 18.36
CA ASN A 285 13.92 1.35 18.11
C ASN A 285 14.98 0.26 17.98
N HIS A 286 14.92 -0.79 18.81
CA HIS A 286 15.85 -1.90 18.65
C HIS A 286 15.69 -2.58 17.29
N PHE A 287 14.47 -2.93 16.91
CA PHE A 287 14.15 -3.58 15.65
C PHE A 287 14.57 -2.74 14.44
N LEU A 288 14.26 -1.45 14.45
CA LEU A 288 14.49 -0.56 13.31
C LEU A 288 15.92 -0.03 13.22
N LEU A 289 16.60 0.23 14.34
CA LEU A 289 17.82 1.04 14.36
C LEU A 289 19.03 0.36 15.02
N ILE A 290 18.84 -0.50 16.04
CA ILE A 290 19.95 -0.92 16.92
C ILE A 290 20.37 -2.38 16.68
N CYS A 291 19.44 -3.28 16.37
CA CYS A 291 19.69 -4.73 16.30
C CYS A 291 20.84 -5.11 15.34
N GLU A 292 21.97 -5.61 15.85
CA GLU A 292 23.19 -5.87 15.05
C GLU A 292 22.98 -6.91 13.93
N GLU A 293 22.06 -7.86 14.13
CA GLU A 293 21.87 -9.00 13.23
C GLU A 293 21.50 -8.60 11.78
N PRO A 294 20.50 -7.73 11.54
CA PRO A 294 20.20 -7.23 10.20
C PRO A 294 20.99 -5.96 9.79
N GLU A 295 22.14 -5.66 10.41
CA GLU A 295 22.88 -4.41 10.14
C GLU A 295 23.26 -4.23 8.66
N CYS A 296 23.62 -5.33 7.97
CA CYS A 296 23.96 -5.31 6.55
C CYS A 296 22.79 -4.89 5.64
N ILE A 297 21.55 -5.16 6.05
CA ILE A 297 20.33 -4.75 5.34
C ILE A 297 19.98 -3.30 5.70
N ARG A 298 20.12 -2.96 6.98
CA ARG A 298 19.64 -1.71 7.55
C ARG A 298 20.53 -0.53 7.18
N LYS A 299 21.84 -0.64 7.42
CA LYS A 299 22.77 0.49 7.33
C LYS A 299 22.76 1.21 5.98
N PRO A 300 22.79 0.51 4.82
CA PRO A 300 22.76 1.20 3.52
C PRO A 300 21.48 2.02 3.33
N LEU A 301 20.33 1.45 3.69
CA LEU A 301 19.04 2.12 3.56
C LEU A 301 18.87 3.29 4.53
N ILE A 302 19.34 3.16 5.78
CA ILE A 302 19.30 4.26 6.74
C ILE A 302 20.18 5.42 6.28
N LEU A 303 21.39 5.16 5.78
CA LEU A 303 22.27 6.21 5.27
C LEU A 303 21.64 6.94 4.07
N GLU A 304 21.00 6.19 3.17
CA GLU A 304 20.28 6.76 2.03
C GLU A 304 19.08 7.62 2.48
N ILE A 305 18.27 7.11 3.42
CA ILE A 305 17.16 7.84 4.04
C ILE A 305 17.67 9.14 4.67
N ILE A 306 18.73 9.09 5.50
CA ILE A 306 19.30 10.27 6.15
C ILE A 306 19.77 11.27 5.10
N SER A 307 20.50 10.83 4.07
CA SER A 307 21.00 11.71 3.00
C SER A 307 19.86 12.43 2.28
N ILE A 308 18.80 11.71 1.91
CA ILE A 308 17.64 12.30 1.22
C ILE A 308 16.88 13.25 2.17
N CYS A 309 16.68 12.85 3.42
CA CYS A 309 16.05 13.69 4.43
C CYS A 309 16.81 15.00 4.61
N SER A 310 18.13 14.97 4.81
CA SER A 310 18.94 16.17 4.97
C SER A 310 18.81 17.12 3.78
N MET A 311 18.85 16.59 2.55
CA MET A 311 18.66 17.40 1.34
C MET A 311 17.25 18.00 1.24
N LEU A 312 16.21 17.19 1.44
CA LEU A 312 14.82 17.64 1.33
C LEU A 312 14.48 18.64 2.42
N PHE A 313 14.88 18.35 3.66
CA PHE A 313 14.55 19.17 4.81
C PHE A 313 15.29 20.51 4.76
N ALA A 314 16.55 20.54 4.33
CA ALA A 314 17.25 21.79 4.06
C ALA A 314 16.56 22.62 2.96
N ARG A 315 16.16 21.99 1.85
CA ARG A 315 15.44 22.65 0.75
C ARG A 315 14.12 23.27 1.20
N HIS A 316 13.39 22.58 2.09
CA HIS A 316 12.08 22.99 2.58
C HIS A 316 12.14 23.72 3.93
N LYS A 317 13.34 24.09 4.42
CA LYS A 317 13.59 24.79 5.69
C LYS A 317 12.93 24.12 6.91
N VAL A 318 12.96 22.79 6.94
CA VAL A 318 12.51 21.98 8.07
C VAL A 318 13.65 21.89 9.08
N ASP A 319 13.32 21.99 10.37
CA ASP A 319 14.32 21.86 11.44
C ASP A 319 15.12 20.54 11.31
N ALA A 320 16.42 20.63 11.51
CA ALA A 320 17.37 19.55 11.30
C ALA A 320 17.28 18.45 12.38
N THR A 321 16.61 18.72 13.51
CA THR A 321 16.44 17.71 14.57
C THR A 321 15.27 16.78 14.23
N PHE A 322 15.54 15.75 13.44
CA PHE A 322 14.57 14.71 13.16
C PHE A 322 14.91 13.39 13.84
N ASP A 323 13.88 12.69 14.32
CA ASP A 323 13.99 11.33 14.81
C ASP A 323 13.87 10.37 13.62
N ILE A 324 14.96 9.65 13.36
CA ILE A 324 15.02 8.69 12.25
C ILE A 324 13.99 7.56 12.41
N ALA A 325 13.64 7.15 13.64
CA ALA A 325 12.59 6.16 13.86
C ALA A 325 11.24 6.70 13.39
N THR A 326 10.92 7.94 13.77
CA THR A 326 9.71 8.64 13.33
C THR A 326 9.68 8.81 11.81
N ILE A 327 10.80 9.13 11.14
CA ILE A 327 10.85 9.18 9.66
C ILE A 327 10.55 7.80 9.05
N ILE A 328 11.19 6.74 9.55
CA ILE A 328 10.98 5.39 9.02
C ILE A 328 9.52 4.95 9.19
N VAL A 329 8.89 5.27 10.32
CA VAL A 329 7.55 4.77 10.65
C VAL A 329 6.44 5.70 10.16
N ASN A 330 6.57 7.01 10.39
CA ASN A 330 5.57 8.04 10.11
C ASN A 330 6.20 9.31 9.50
N LEU A 331 6.74 9.20 8.28
CA LEU A 331 7.36 10.35 7.62
C LEU A 331 6.40 11.55 7.42
N TYR A 332 5.09 11.31 7.38
CA TYR A 332 4.09 12.35 7.10
C TYR A 332 3.86 13.26 8.30
N PHE A 333 4.33 12.86 9.48
CA PHE A 333 4.37 13.73 10.67
C PHE A 333 5.09 15.06 10.41
N TYR A 334 6.13 15.05 9.57
CA TYR A 334 6.86 16.26 9.20
C TYR A 334 6.17 17.07 8.08
N CYS A 335 5.34 16.42 7.26
CA CYS A 335 4.60 17.10 6.20
C CYS A 335 3.45 17.97 6.73
N THR A 336 2.72 17.46 7.72
CA THR A 336 1.53 18.13 8.28
C THR A 336 1.88 19.46 8.94
N GLN A 337 3.10 19.60 9.46
CA GLN A 337 3.57 20.84 10.08
C GLN A 337 3.82 21.97 9.07
N LEU A 338 4.10 21.64 7.81
CA LEU A 338 4.63 22.60 6.82
C LEU A 338 3.63 22.94 5.70
N ASN A 339 2.56 22.15 5.52
CA ASN A 339 1.57 22.32 4.46
C ASN A 339 2.19 22.50 3.04
N SER A 340 3.36 21.91 2.79
CA SER A 340 4.08 22.02 1.51
C SER A 340 3.76 20.84 0.60
N GLU A 341 2.97 21.07 -0.45
CA GLU A 341 2.65 20.05 -1.47
C GLU A 341 3.91 19.54 -2.18
N ALA A 342 4.89 20.42 -2.41
CA ALA A 342 6.15 20.05 -3.03
C ALA A 342 6.97 19.10 -2.16
N LEU A 343 6.98 19.33 -0.84
CA LEU A 343 7.63 18.42 0.11
C LEU A 343 6.93 17.05 0.13
N ILE A 344 5.59 17.04 0.16
CA ILE A 344 4.79 15.80 0.13
C ILE A 344 5.13 14.98 -1.13
N SER A 345 5.19 15.63 -2.29
CA SER A 345 5.52 14.97 -3.56
C SER A 345 6.96 14.41 -3.57
N ASP A 346 7.93 15.19 -3.10
CA ASP A 346 9.33 14.75 -2.96
C ASP A 346 9.45 13.54 -2.01
N ILE A 347 8.71 13.57 -0.92
CA ILE A 347 8.65 12.49 0.07
C ILE A 347 8.04 11.21 -0.51
N GLU A 348 6.89 11.33 -1.19
CA GLU A 348 6.18 10.20 -1.80
C GLU A 348 7.02 9.51 -2.89
N THR A 349 7.80 10.30 -3.64
CA THR A 349 8.64 9.79 -4.73
C THR A 349 9.97 9.21 -4.25
N LYS A 350 10.63 9.85 -3.28
CA LYS A 350 12.02 9.53 -2.94
C LYS A 350 12.16 8.77 -1.63
N LEU A 351 11.40 9.15 -0.60
CA LEU A 351 11.63 8.68 0.77
C LEU A 351 10.73 7.50 1.15
N GLU A 352 9.44 7.60 0.79
CA GLU A 352 8.43 6.58 1.07
C GLU A 352 8.85 5.17 0.58
N PRO A 353 9.38 5.00 -0.66
CA PRO A 353 9.83 3.68 -1.13
C PRO A 353 10.95 3.08 -0.28
N LEU A 354 11.88 3.91 0.20
CA LEU A 354 13.02 3.47 1.02
C LEU A 354 12.57 3.03 2.40
N CYS A 355 11.75 3.85 3.09
CA CYS A 355 11.20 3.49 4.40
C CYS A 355 10.37 2.20 4.34
N ARG A 356 9.57 2.04 3.29
CA ARG A 356 8.78 0.83 3.04
C ARG A 356 9.67 -0.39 2.77
N SER A 357 10.69 -0.23 1.95
CA SER A 357 11.69 -1.27 1.64
C SER A 357 12.44 -1.73 2.89
N LEU A 358 12.87 -0.79 3.74
CA LEU A 358 13.55 -1.08 5.01
C LEU A 358 12.67 -1.92 5.94
N CYS A 359 11.46 -1.43 6.27
CA CYS A 359 10.52 -2.14 7.14
C CYS A 359 10.21 -3.55 6.64
N TYR A 360 9.99 -3.71 5.34
CA TYR A 360 9.71 -5.02 4.75
C TYR A 360 10.91 -5.95 4.80
N LYS A 361 12.12 -5.50 4.43
CA LYS A 361 13.32 -6.35 4.47
C LYS A 361 13.65 -6.81 5.89
N LEU A 362 13.50 -5.93 6.89
CA LEU A 362 13.65 -6.30 8.31
C LEU A 362 12.59 -7.33 8.74
N HIS A 363 11.34 -7.14 8.31
CA HIS A 363 10.27 -8.11 8.57
C HIS A 363 10.58 -9.49 7.97
N MET A 364 11.00 -9.53 6.70
CA MET A 364 11.36 -10.77 6.03
C MET A 364 12.53 -11.48 6.72
N ARG A 365 13.57 -10.74 7.10
CA ARG A 365 14.70 -11.30 7.85
C ARG A 365 14.26 -11.89 9.19
N ARG A 366 13.41 -11.18 9.93
CA ARG A 366 12.84 -11.68 11.19
C ARG A 366 11.99 -12.94 10.96
N TYR A 367 11.19 -12.97 9.90
CA TYR A 367 10.33 -14.10 9.57
C TYR A 367 11.15 -15.34 9.20
N GLN A 368 12.23 -15.19 8.42
CA GLN A 368 13.17 -16.27 8.10
C GLN A 368 13.78 -16.88 9.37
N LEU A 369 14.22 -16.04 10.31
CA LEU A 369 14.78 -16.51 11.59
C LEU A 369 13.73 -17.25 12.43
N LEU A 370 12.47 -16.83 12.37
CA LEU A 370 11.35 -17.51 13.02
C LEU A 370 11.02 -18.87 12.38
N ASP A 371 11.03 -18.96 11.06
CA ASP A 371 10.75 -20.23 10.38
C ASP A 371 11.86 -21.26 10.59
N ILE A 372 13.12 -20.83 10.72
CA ILE A 372 14.24 -21.71 11.12
C ILE A 372 14.00 -22.32 12.52
N THR A 373 13.29 -21.62 13.42
CA THR A 373 12.98 -22.16 14.76
C THR A 373 11.83 -23.15 14.79
N LYS A 374 11.03 -23.27 13.71
CA LYS A 374 10.02 -24.32 13.62
C LYS A 374 10.74 -25.64 13.36
N LYS A 375 11.11 -26.34 14.44
CA LYS A 375 11.57 -27.74 14.36
C LYS A 375 10.64 -28.50 13.42
N PRO A 376 11.17 -29.33 12.50
CA PRO A 376 10.33 -30.18 11.68
C PRO A 376 9.41 -30.94 12.63
N ARG A 377 8.09 -30.80 12.43
CA ARG A 377 7.12 -31.59 13.19
C ARG A 377 7.49 -33.04 12.92
N THR A 378 8.07 -33.71 13.91
CA THR A 378 8.20 -35.16 13.88
C THR A 378 6.78 -35.68 13.82
N VAL A 379 6.37 -36.08 12.62
CA VAL A 379 5.11 -36.79 12.39
C VAL A 379 5.26 -38.08 13.19
N LYS A 380 4.50 -38.19 14.28
CA LYS A 380 4.43 -39.41 15.08
C LYS A 380 3.47 -40.39 14.45
#